data_AF-A0A7J8UNZ2-F1
#
_entry.id   AF-A0A7J8UNZ2-F1
#
_cell.length_a   1.000
_cell.length_b   1.000
_cell.length_c   1.000
_cell.angle_alpha   90.00
_cell.angle_beta   90.00
_cell.angle_gamma   90.00
#
_symmetry.space_group_name_H-M   'P 1'
#
loop_
_entity.id
_entity.type
_entity.pdbx_description
1 polymer ?
#
loop_
_entity_poly.entity_id
_entity_poly.type
_entity_poly.pdbx_seq_one_letter_code
_entity_poly.pdbx_strand_id
1 'polypeptide(L)'
;MPVAASAIYFLNLRGDVLINRLYRDDVGGNMVDAFRMHIMQTKELGTCPVRQIGGCSFFYMRISNVYIVIVVSSNANVACAFKFVVEAVALFKSYFGGAFDEDAIRNNFVLIYELLDDKPVPNATLQVTGAVGWRREGLVYKKNEVFLDIVESVNLLMSSKGWCWLWKLFLLMYALYNINHLVIAGSVLRCDVTGKILMKCFLSGMPDLKLGLNDKIGLEKESQLKSRPPKSGKTIELDDVTFHQCVNLTRFNSEKTVSFVPPDGEFELMKYRITEGVNLPFRVLPTIKELGRTRMEVNVKVKSVFGAKMFALGVVIKIPVPKQTAKTSFQVTSGRAKYQAAIDCLVWKIRKFPGQTEPTLSAEVELISTMAEKKSWTRPPIQMEFQ
;
A
#
# COMPACT_ATOMS: atom_id res chain seq x y z
N MET A 1 -29.30 5.84 -8.46
CA MET A 1 -28.64 5.06 -7.39
C MET A 1 -27.46 4.32 -8.01
N PRO A 2 -26.21 4.57 -7.60
CA PRO A 2 -25.06 4.00 -8.30
C PRO A 2 -24.77 2.53 -7.93
N VAL A 3 -25.46 1.97 -6.93
CA VAL A 3 -25.45 0.53 -6.69
C VAL A 3 -26.87 0.03 -6.87
N ALA A 4 -27.06 -0.93 -7.77
CA ALA A 4 -28.29 -1.71 -7.86
C ALA A 4 -28.46 -2.64 -6.64
N ALA A 5 -28.05 -2.18 -5.44
CA ALA A 5 -28.12 -2.93 -4.21
C ALA A 5 -29.57 -3.09 -3.79
N SER A 6 -29.94 -4.31 -3.44
CA SER A 6 -31.25 -4.63 -2.89
C SER A 6 -31.27 -4.35 -1.39
N ALA A 7 -30.20 -4.75 -0.68
CA ALA A 7 -30.05 -4.56 0.75
C ALA A 7 -28.58 -4.44 1.17
N ILE A 8 -28.34 -3.73 2.26
CA ILE A 8 -27.03 -3.62 2.93
C ILE A 8 -27.19 -4.03 4.39
N TYR A 9 -26.31 -4.92 4.85
CA TYR A 9 -26.28 -5.44 6.20
C TYR A 9 -24.89 -5.23 6.81
N PHE A 10 -24.87 -4.81 8.07
CA PHE A 10 -23.68 -4.80 8.92
C PHE A 10 -23.84 -5.91 9.94
N LEU A 11 -22.94 -6.88 9.94
CA LEU A 11 -22.99 -8.07 10.80
C LEU A 11 -21.76 -8.10 11.72
N ASN A 12 -21.91 -8.65 12.92
CA ASN A 12 -20.77 -8.94 13.80
C ASN A 12 -20.03 -10.23 13.35
N LEU A 13 -18.96 -10.61 14.06
CA LEU A 13 -18.23 -11.87 13.79
C LEU A 13 -19.06 -13.15 14.05
N ARG A 14 -20.17 -13.05 14.79
CA ARG A 14 -21.07 -14.17 15.11
C ARG A 14 -22.19 -14.35 14.09
N GLY A 15 -22.38 -13.37 13.21
CA GLY A 15 -23.45 -13.30 12.21
C GLY A 15 -24.71 -12.56 12.65
N ASP A 16 -24.69 -11.87 13.80
CA ASP A 16 -25.81 -11.07 14.27
C ASP A 16 -25.84 -9.73 13.53
N VAL A 17 -27.04 -9.28 13.16
CA VAL A 17 -27.27 -8.01 12.47
C VAL A 17 -27.08 -6.87 13.46
N LEU A 18 -26.14 -5.96 13.14
CA LEU A 18 -25.97 -4.69 13.84
C LEU A 18 -26.89 -3.63 13.25
N ILE A 19 -26.85 -3.48 11.92
CA ILE A 19 -27.67 -2.54 11.15
C ILE A 19 -28.10 -3.23 9.86
N ASN A 20 -29.35 -3.06 9.48
CA ASN A 20 -29.84 -3.44 8.16
C ASN A 20 -30.50 -2.25 7.48
N ARG A 21 -30.30 -2.15 6.16
CA ARG A 21 -31.02 -1.22 5.30
C ARG A 21 -31.47 -1.93 4.04
N LEU A 22 -32.78 -1.95 3.83
CA LEU A 22 -33.42 -2.45 2.63
C LEU A 22 -33.66 -1.26 1.68
N TYR A 23 -33.17 -1.38 0.45
CA TYR A 23 -33.39 -0.39 -0.61
C TYR A 23 -34.45 -0.82 -1.62
N ARG A 24 -34.69 -2.13 -1.73
CA ARG A 24 -35.69 -2.76 -2.58
C ARG A 24 -36.39 -3.87 -1.82
N ASP A 25 -37.66 -4.11 -2.15
CA ASP A 25 -38.50 -5.16 -1.56
C ASP A 25 -38.33 -6.52 -2.26
N ASP A 26 -37.26 -6.71 -3.03
CA ASP A 26 -36.97 -7.91 -3.82
C ASP A 26 -36.23 -9.00 -3.03
N VAL A 27 -35.81 -8.70 -1.79
CA VAL A 27 -35.02 -9.58 -0.94
C VAL A 27 -35.76 -9.87 0.37
N GLY A 28 -35.99 -11.16 0.66
CA GLY A 28 -36.63 -11.61 1.91
C GLY A 28 -35.68 -11.58 3.12
N GLY A 29 -36.26 -11.59 4.33
CA GLY A 29 -35.50 -11.52 5.60
C GLY A 29 -34.53 -12.68 5.87
N ASN A 30 -34.67 -13.82 5.19
CA ASN A 30 -33.87 -15.03 5.42
C ASN A 30 -32.45 -14.98 4.80
N MET A 31 -32.08 -13.88 4.12
CA MET A 31 -30.77 -13.78 3.48
C MET A 31 -29.60 -13.71 4.45
N VAL A 32 -29.82 -13.16 5.65
CA VAL A 32 -28.77 -13.09 6.68
C VAL A 32 -28.44 -14.50 7.20
N ASP A 33 -29.46 -15.33 7.40
CA ASP A 33 -29.26 -16.72 7.82
C ASP A 33 -28.58 -17.54 6.73
N ALA A 34 -28.97 -17.34 5.46
CA ALA A 34 -28.30 -17.95 4.32
C ALA A 34 -26.81 -17.57 4.26
N PHE A 35 -26.50 -16.29 4.47
CA PHE A 35 -25.13 -15.78 4.55
C PHE A 35 -24.35 -16.43 5.71
N ARG A 36 -24.95 -16.49 6.91
CA ARG A 36 -24.32 -17.07 8.10
C ARG A 36 -23.99 -18.55 7.91
N MET A 37 -24.95 -19.34 7.45
CA MET A 37 -24.80 -20.78 7.23
C MET A 37 -23.75 -21.07 6.15
N HIS A 38 -23.80 -20.37 5.01
CA HIS A 38 -22.97 -20.73 3.88
C HIS A 38 -21.58 -20.10 3.94
N ILE A 39 -21.45 -18.87 4.45
CA ILE A 39 -20.22 -18.08 4.35
C ILE A 39 -19.47 -18.02 5.69
N MET A 40 -20.16 -17.83 6.82
CA MET A 40 -19.48 -17.75 8.11
C MET A 40 -19.11 -19.12 8.70
N GLN A 41 -19.96 -20.13 8.54
CA GLN A 41 -19.69 -21.47 9.08
C GLN A 41 -18.74 -22.28 8.19
N THR A 42 -18.73 -22.02 6.88
CA THR A 42 -17.77 -22.60 5.94
C THR A 42 -16.43 -21.89 6.09
N LYS A 43 -15.62 -22.33 7.04
CA LYS A 43 -14.25 -21.81 7.31
C LYS A 43 -13.25 -22.19 6.20
N GLU A 44 -13.61 -22.04 4.92
CA GLU A 44 -12.68 -22.34 3.83
C GLU A 44 -11.62 -21.24 3.67
N LEU A 45 -10.36 -21.68 3.59
CA LEU A 45 -9.12 -20.90 3.47
C LEU A 45 -8.99 -20.20 2.09
N GLY A 46 -9.98 -19.38 1.71
CA GLY A 46 -9.98 -18.73 0.40
C GLY A 46 -11.32 -18.11 0.03
N THR A 47 -11.94 -17.40 0.97
CA THR A 47 -13.28 -16.86 0.77
C THR A 47 -13.30 -15.80 -0.33
N CYS A 48 -13.88 -16.13 -1.49
CA CYS A 48 -14.18 -15.15 -2.53
C CYS A 48 -15.13 -14.09 -1.98
N PRO A 49 -14.84 -12.78 -2.14
CA PRO A 49 -15.66 -11.70 -1.58
C PRO A 49 -17.03 -11.56 -2.26
N VAL A 50 -17.23 -12.28 -3.36
CA VAL A 50 -18.51 -12.39 -4.09
C VAL A 50 -18.94 -13.84 -4.09
N ARG A 51 -20.18 -14.10 -3.66
CA ARG A 51 -20.78 -15.43 -3.69
C ARG A 51 -22.23 -15.36 -4.13
N GLN A 52 -22.64 -16.28 -4.99
CA GLN A 52 -24.02 -16.38 -5.43
C GLN A 52 -24.73 -17.51 -4.67
N ILE A 53 -25.86 -17.20 -4.04
CA ILE A 53 -26.68 -18.16 -3.28
C ILE A 53 -28.15 -17.91 -3.64
N GLY A 54 -28.87 -18.95 -4.07
CA GLY A 54 -30.32 -18.87 -4.30
C GLY A 54 -30.76 -17.82 -5.32
N GLY A 55 -29.95 -17.59 -6.36
CA GLY A 55 -30.22 -16.57 -7.39
C GLY A 55 -29.83 -15.14 -7.00
N CYS A 56 -29.47 -14.90 -5.74
CA CYS A 56 -28.95 -13.60 -5.28
C CYS A 56 -27.43 -13.62 -5.17
N SER A 57 -26.81 -12.48 -5.47
CA SER A 57 -25.38 -12.25 -5.30
C SER A 57 -25.11 -11.52 -3.99
N PHE A 58 -24.23 -12.10 -3.19
CA PHE A 58 -23.74 -11.57 -1.93
C PHE A 58 -22.34 -11.01 -2.16
N PHE A 59 -22.18 -9.70 -1.99
CA PHE A 59 -20.89 -9.05 -1.95
C PHE A 59 -20.59 -8.74 -0.51
N TYR A 60 -19.47 -9.21 0.03
CA TYR A 60 -19.13 -8.92 1.41
C TYR A 60 -17.66 -8.58 1.57
N MET A 61 -17.40 -7.73 2.53
CA MET A 61 -16.05 -7.42 2.98
C MET A 61 -16.00 -7.40 4.49
N ARG A 62 -14.88 -7.86 5.04
CA ARG A 62 -14.62 -7.82 6.46
C ARG A 62 -13.72 -6.62 6.78
N ILE A 63 -14.16 -5.79 7.71
CA ILE A 63 -13.37 -4.66 8.23
C ILE A 63 -13.37 -4.79 9.76
N SER A 64 -12.19 -4.94 10.36
CA SER A 64 -12.04 -5.18 11.80
C SER A 64 -12.89 -6.38 12.28
N ASN A 65 -13.85 -6.13 13.17
CA ASN A 65 -14.80 -7.08 13.75
C ASN A 65 -16.20 -7.03 13.11
N VAL A 66 -16.35 -6.35 11.97
CA VAL A 66 -17.63 -6.16 11.29
C VAL A 66 -17.57 -6.71 9.85
N TYR A 67 -18.61 -7.42 9.46
CA TYR A 67 -18.87 -7.82 8.08
C TYR A 67 -19.87 -6.85 7.46
N ILE A 68 -19.51 -6.26 6.32
CA ILE A 68 -20.43 -5.45 5.52
C ILE A 68 -20.85 -6.32 4.35
N VAL A 69 -22.15 -6.57 4.23
CA VAL A 69 -22.75 -7.45 3.23
C VAL A 69 -23.73 -6.66 2.39
N ILE A 70 -23.53 -6.64 1.09
CA ILE A 70 -24.47 -6.12 0.09
C ILE A 70 -25.12 -7.32 -0.59
N VAL A 71 -26.45 -7.34 -0.59
CA VAL A 71 -27.24 -8.34 -1.31
C VAL A 71 -27.81 -7.70 -2.55
N VAL A 72 -27.73 -8.43 -3.66
CA VAL A 72 -28.20 -8.00 -4.97
C VAL A 72 -28.96 -9.14 -5.64
N SER A 73 -30.20 -8.88 -6.06
CA SER A 73 -31.02 -9.83 -6.83
C SER A 73 -30.69 -9.83 -8.33
N SER A 74 -30.25 -8.69 -8.88
CA SER A 74 -29.96 -8.47 -10.30
C SER A 74 -28.45 -8.45 -10.62
N ASN A 75 -28.08 -8.49 -11.90
CA ASN A 75 -26.69 -8.27 -12.30
C ASN A 75 -26.28 -6.81 -11.99
N ALA A 76 -25.30 -6.63 -11.10
CA ALA A 76 -24.80 -5.32 -10.70
C ALA A 76 -23.29 -5.24 -10.89
N ASN A 77 -22.79 -4.01 -11.10
CA ASN A 77 -21.36 -3.77 -11.15
C ASN A 77 -20.75 -3.96 -9.75
N VAL A 78 -20.07 -5.09 -9.59
CA VAL A 78 -19.36 -5.51 -8.37
C VAL A 78 -18.35 -4.46 -7.91
N ALA A 79 -17.62 -3.85 -8.85
CA ALA A 79 -16.62 -2.84 -8.51
C ALA A 79 -17.25 -1.57 -7.93
N CYS A 80 -18.40 -1.14 -8.46
CA CYS A 80 -19.16 -0.02 -7.88
C CYS A 80 -19.65 -0.32 -6.47
N ALA A 81 -20.10 -1.56 -6.20
CA ALA A 81 -20.53 -1.98 -4.87
C ALA A 81 -19.36 -1.93 -3.86
N PHE A 82 -18.20 -2.51 -4.19
CA PHE A 82 -17.04 -2.43 -3.31
C PHE A 82 -16.49 -1.01 -3.15
N LYS A 83 -16.48 -0.21 -4.22
CA LYS A 83 -16.09 1.19 -4.15
C LYS A 83 -16.98 1.96 -3.18
N PHE A 84 -18.30 1.78 -3.29
CA PHE A 84 -19.27 2.39 -2.38
C PHE A 84 -18.99 2.00 -0.92
N VAL A 85 -18.75 0.72 -0.62
CA VAL A 85 -18.47 0.30 0.77
C VAL A 85 -17.17 0.92 1.28
N VAL A 86 -16.11 0.95 0.47
CA VAL A 86 -14.82 1.55 0.89
C VAL A 86 -14.97 3.05 1.15
N GLU A 87 -15.68 3.78 0.29
CA GLU A 87 -15.95 5.22 0.47
C GLU A 87 -16.87 5.48 1.67
N ALA A 88 -17.94 4.70 1.85
CA ALA A 88 -18.84 4.80 2.99
C ALA A 88 -18.10 4.54 4.32
N VAL A 89 -17.23 3.53 4.37
CA VAL A 89 -16.44 3.23 5.57
C VAL A 89 -15.40 4.32 5.85
N ALA A 90 -14.77 4.89 4.81
CA ALA A 90 -13.87 6.02 4.99
C ALA A 90 -14.60 7.24 5.57
N LEU A 91 -15.83 7.50 5.12
CA LEU A 91 -16.70 8.53 5.65
C LEU A 91 -17.13 8.23 7.09
N PHE A 92 -17.55 6.99 7.40
CA PHE A 92 -17.87 6.60 8.77
C PHE A 92 -16.66 6.77 9.71
N LYS A 93 -15.45 6.42 9.26
CA LYS A 93 -14.22 6.65 10.03
C LYS A 93 -13.95 8.13 10.29
N SER A 94 -14.23 9.03 9.35
CA SER A 94 -14.04 10.46 9.58
C SER A 94 -15.03 11.03 10.60
N TYR A 95 -16.27 10.55 10.60
CA TYR A 95 -17.27 10.91 11.61
C TYR A 95 -17.02 10.29 12.99
N PHE A 96 -16.52 9.04 13.05
CA PHE A 96 -16.33 8.30 14.31
C PHE A 96 -14.96 8.54 14.98
N GLY A 97 -14.09 9.38 14.39
CA GLY A 97 -12.75 9.65 14.95
C GLY A 97 -11.70 8.58 14.63
N GLY A 98 -11.90 7.78 13.58
CA GLY A 98 -10.88 6.93 12.96
C GLY A 98 -11.10 5.42 13.10
N ALA A 99 -11.84 4.98 14.12
CA ALA A 99 -12.15 3.57 14.32
C ALA A 99 -13.50 3.19 13.69
N PHE A 100 -13.55 2.01 13.06
CA PHE A 100 -14.78 1.42 12.53
C PHE A 100 -14.90 0.02 13.13
N ASP A 101 -15.49 -0.04 14.32
CA ASP A 101 -15.71 -1.25 15.09
C ASP A 101 -17.19 -1.38 15.46
N GLU A 102 -17.58 -2.56 15.95
CA GLU A 102 -18.96 -2.87 16.39
C GLU A 102 -19.57 -1.83 17.34
N ASP A 103 -18.80 -1.34 18.32
CA ASP A 103 -19.27 -0.31 19.27
C ASP A 103 -19.47 1.05 18.61
N ALA A 104 -18.62 1.41 17.65
CA ALA A 104 -18.75 2.66 16.91
C ALA A 104 -20.03 2.68 16.05
N ILE A 105 -20.40 1.53 15.48
CA ILE A 105 -21.64 1.37 14.72
C ILE A 105 -22.86 1.47 15.65
N ARG A 106 -22.83 0.80 16.81
CA ARG A 106 -23.92 0.84 17.78
C ARG A 106 -24.15 2.22 18.38
N ASN A 107 -23.09 2.98 18.64
CA ASN A 107 -23.22 4.31 19.24
C ASN A 107 -23.69 5.37 18.24
N ASN A 108 -23.42 5.18 16.94
CA ASN A 108 -23.71 6.16 15.89
C ASN A 108 -24.76 5.66 14.87
N PHE A 109 -25.63 4.74 15.26
CA PHE A 109 -26.59 4.09 14.35
C PHE A 109 -27.50 5.10 13.63
N VAL A 110 -27.91 6.18 14.29
CA VAL A 110 -28.75 7.24 13.68
C VAL A 110 -28.02 7.92 12.53
N LEU A 111 -26.76 8.34 12.74
CA LEU A 111 -25.94 8.97 11.69
C LEU A 111 -25.72 8.01 10.51
N ILE A 112 -25.52 6.71 10.78
CA ILE A 112 -25.35 5.71 9.73
C ILE A 112 -26.63 5.62 8.88
N TYR A 113 -27.81 5.58 9.50
CA TYR A 113 -29.07 5.56 8.76
C TYR A 113 -29.25 6.82 7.91
N GLU A 114 -28.98 8.00 8.46
CA GLU A 114 -29.05 9.27 7.73
C GLU A 114 -28.10 9.27 6.51
N LEU A 115 -26.85 8.84 6.70
CA LEU A 115 -25.84 8.78 5.64
C LEU A 115 -26.12 7.71 4.58
N LEU A 116 -26.80 6.62 4.95
CA LEU A 116 -27.23 5.58 4.01
C LEU A 116 -28.48 5.97 3.22
N ASP A 117 -29.31 6.84 3.78
CA ASP A 117 -30.54 7.36 3.16
C ASP A 117 -30.31 8.59 2.30
N ASP A 118 -29.28 9.38 2.63
CA ASP A 118 -28.92 10.53 1.83
C ASP A 118 -28.49 10.06 0.44
N LYS A 119 -29.33 10.36 -0.55
CA LYS A 119 -29.16 9.85 -1.91
C LYS A 119 -27.87 10.50 -2.44
N PRO A 120 -26.82 9.73 -2.79
CA PRO A 120 -25.67 10.31 -3.45
C PRO A 120 -26.18 10.92 -4.76
N VAL A 121 -26.14 12.25 -4.82
CA VAL A 121 -26.47 13.01 -6.02
C VAL A 121 -25.63 12.40 -7.15
N PRO A 122 -26.25 11.94 -8.26
CA PRO A 122 -25.51 11.24 -9.29
C PRO A 122 -24.38 12.14 -9.78
N ASN A 123 -23.14 11.65 -9.70
CA ASN A 123 -21.93 12.31 -10.23
C ASN A 123 -22.08 12.77 -11.70
N ALA A 124 -23.04 12.21 -12.44
CA ALA A 124 -23.41 12.67 -13.78
C ALA A 124 -23.99 14.11 -13.81
N THR A 125 -24.65 14.58 -12.75
CA THR A 125 -25.20 15.96 -12.67
C THR A 125 -24.16 17.00 -12.23
N LEU A 126 -23.11 16.59 -11.49
CA LEU A 126 -21.99 17.47 -11.12
C LEU A 126 -21.15 17.88 -12.33
N GLN A 127 -20.98 16.97 -13.31
CA GLN A 127 -20.25 17.27 -14.55
C GLN A 127 -21.01 18.23 -15.48
N VAL A 128 -22.34 18.30 -15.37
CA VAL A 128 -23.20 19.10 -16.27
C VAL A 128 -23.54 20.48 -15.67
N THR A 129 -23.50 20.64 -14.35
CA THR A 129 -23.87 21.90 -13.67
C THR A 129 -22.68 22.80 -13.32
N GLY A 130 -21.45 22.32 -13.45
CA GLY A 130 -20.26 23.06 -13.03
C GLY A 130 -20.17 23.32 -11.51
N ALA A 131 -21.09 22.76 -10.73
CA ALA A 131 -21.15 22.94 -9.29
C ALA A 131 -20.02 22.15 -8.62
N VAL A 132 -19.15 22.85 -7.89
CA VAL A 132 -18.04 22.26 -7.14
C VAL A 132 -18.60 21.60 -5.88
N GLY A 133 -18.91 20.30 -5.95
CA GLY A 133 -19.57 19.58 -4.86
C GLY A 133 -18.71 19.35 -3.59
N TRP A 134 -17.40 19.57 -3.67
CA TRP A 134 -16.45 19.27 -2.57
C TRP A 134 -15.91 20.52 -1.85
N ARG A 135 -16.32 21.74 -2.24
CA ARG A 135 -15.83 22.98 -1.63
C ARG A 135 -16.99 23.96 -1.41
N ARG A 136 -17.14 24.44 -0.18
CA ARG A 136 -18.17 25.42 0.17
C ARG A 136 -17.79 26.83 -0.29
N GLU A 137 -18.78 27.59 -0.74
CA GLU A 137 -18.64 29.01 -1.04
C GLU A 137 -18.46 29.83 0.26
N GLY A 138 -17.76 30.96 0.18
CA GLY A 138 -17.60 31.88 1.32
C GLY A 138 -16.55 31.48 2.38
N LEU A 139 -15.71 30.48 2.12
CA LEU A 139 -14.58 30.15 3.00
C LEU A 139 -13.59 31.33 3.07
N VAL A 140 -13.21 31.75 4.28
CA VAL A 140 -12.24 32.82 4.49
C VAL A 140 -11.20 32.38 5.51
N TYR A 141 -9.93 32.52 5.13
CA TYR A 141 -8.78 32.28 6.00
C TYR A 141 -8.04 33.58 6.28
N LYS A 142 -7.47 33.71 7.48
CA LYS A 142 -6.62 34.86 7.84
C LYS A 142 -5.38 34.95 6.96
N LYS A 143 -4.86 33.80 6.52
CA LYS A 143 -3.70 33.66 5.64
C LYS A 143 -3.97 32.54 4.66
N ASN A 144 -3.74 32.82 3.37
CA ASN A 144 -3.88 31.83 2.32
C ASN A 144 -2.59 31.02 2.21
N GLU A 145 -2.62 29.76 2.61
CA GLU A 145 -1.45 28.86 2.59
C GLU A 145 -1.81 27.50 1.99
N VAL A 146 -0.85 26.91 1.30
CA VAL A 146 -0.96 25.57 0.72
C VAL A 146 0.30 24.80 1.08
N PHE A 147 0.13 23.64 1.68
CA PHE A 147 1.21 22.70 1.93
C PHE A 147 1.05 21.51 0.99
N LEU A 148 2.15 21.09 0.37
CA LEU A 148 2.24 19.94 -0.50
C LEU A 148 3.27 18.98 0.11
N ASP A 149 2.84 17.76 0.38
CA ASP A 149 3.68 16.69 0.87
C ASP A 149 3.70 15.56 -0.17
N ILE A 150 4.90 15.16 -0.59
CA ILE A 150 5.10 14.13 -1.61
C ILE A 150 5.67 12.92 -0.88
N VAL A 151 4.82 11.92 -0.66
CA VAL A 151 5.16 10.70 0.05
C VAL A 151 5.39 9.58 -0.96
N GLU A 152 6.63 9.13 -1.08
CA GLU A 152 7.02 8.03 -1.96
C GLU A 152 7.26 6.75 -1.16
N SER A 153 6.64 5.66 -1.58
CA SER A 153 6.85 4.32 -1.03
C SER A 153 7.52 3.46 -2.08
N VAL A 154 8.73 2.96 -1.78
CA VAL A 154 9.50 2.09 -2.67
C VAL A 154 9.16 0.63 -2.37
N ASN A 155 8.50 -0.03 -3.31
CA ASN A 155 8.23 -1.45 -3.27
C ASN A 155 9.34 -2.19 -4.02
N LEU A 156 10.15 -2.95 -3.28
CA LEU A 156 11.24 -3.73 -3.84
C LEU A 156 11.07 -5.21 -3.48
N LEU A 157 11.08 -6.07 -4.50
CA LEU A 157 11.20 -7.50 -4.35
C LEU A 157 12.49 -7.96 -5.04
N MET A 158 13.41 -8.53 -4.26
CA MET A 158 14.67 -9.06 -4.76
C MET A 158 14.72 -10.57 -4.59
N SER A 159 15.16 -11.27 -5.62
CA SER A 159 15.40 -12.71 -5.56
C SER A 159 16.61 -13.01 -4.68
N SER A 160 16.52 -14.02 -3.83
CA SER A 160 17.70 -14.58 -3.15
C SER A 160 18.63 -15.33 -4.12
N LYS A 161 18.15 -15.73 -5.30
CA LYS A 161 18.91 -16.43 -6.34
C LYS A 161 19.14 -15.46 -7.49
N GLY A 162 20.25 -14.75 -7.47
CA GLY A 162 20.72 -13.99 -8.62
C GLY A 162 21.29 -14.92 -9.69
N TRP A 163 20.99 -14.63 -10.95
CA TRP A 163 21.67 -15.26 -12.09
C TRP A 163 23.14 -14.84 -12.07
N CYS A 164 24.05 -15.82 -11.96
CA CYS A 164 25.46 -15.58 -12.18
C CYS A 164 25.61 -15.24 -13.68
N TRP A 165 25.74 -13.96 -14.04
CA TRP A 165 25.98 -13.52 -15.43
C TRP A 165 27.17 -14.24 -16.09
N LEU A 166 28.03 -14.86 -15.29
CA LEU A 166 29.16 -15.65 -15.72
C LEU A 166 28.82 -17.04 -16.26
N TRP A 167 27.63 -17.62 -16.03
CA TRP A 167 27.36 -19.00 -16.47
C TRP A 167 27.33 -19.23 -17.99
N LYS A 168 27.05 -18.21 -18.81
CA LYS A 168 27.15 -18.34 -20.27
C LYS A 168 28.58 -18.25 -20.81
N LEU A 169 29.51 -17.71 -20.02
CA LEU A 169 30.94 -17.62 -20.37
C LEU A 169 31.81 -18.63 -19.60
N PHE A 170 31.29 -19.24 -18.52
CA PHE A 170 32.03 -20.14 -17.63
C PHE A 170 32.32 -21.52 -18.21
N LEU A 171 31.69 -21.92 -19.32
CA LEU A 171 32.01 -23.20 -19.94
C LEU A 171 33.31 -23.17 -20.77
N LEU A 172 33.88 -21.98 -21.02
CA LEU A 172 35.05 -21.83 -21.90
C LEU A 172 36.38 -21.61 -21.17
N MET A 173 36.41 -21.49 -19.83
CA MET A 173 37.68 -21.26 -19.15
C MET A 173 37.71 -21.88 -17.75
N TYR A 174 37.91 -23.20 -17.70
CA TYR A 174 38.52 -23.83 -16.54
C TYR A 174 40.01 -23.45 -16.52
N ALA A 175 40.43 -22.76 -15.46
CA ALA A 175 41.68 -22.99 -14.72
C ALA A 175 42.14 -21.69 -14.05
N LEU A 176 42.52 -21.83 -12.78
CA LEU A 176 43.16 -20.85 -11.90
C LEU A 176 42.21 -19.90 -11.15
N TYR A 177 42.43 -19.91 -9.83
CA TYR A 177 41.83 -19.13 -8.75
C TYR A 177 40.65 -19.76 -7.99
N ASN A 178 41.01 -20.26 -6.81
CA ASN A 178 40.17 -20.34 -5.62
C ASN A 178 39.27 -19.10 -5.50
N ILE A 179 37.97 -19.23 -5.79
CA ILE A 179 36.97 -18.21 -5.46
C ILE A 179 36.04 -18.78 -4.40
N ASN A 180 36.44 -18.66 -3.12
CA ASN A 180 35.63 -18.99 -1.96
C ASN A 180 34.61 -17.88 -1.58
N HIS A 181 34.26 -17.00 -2.51
CA HIS A 181 33.28 -15.95 -2.24
C HIS A 181 32.48 -15.55 -3.48
N LEU A 182 31.69 -16.48 -4.02
CA LEU A 182 30.66 -16.13 -4.99
C LEU A 182 29.53 -15.39 -4.25
N VAL A 183 29.61 -14.06 -4.22
CA VAL A 183 28.52 -13.20 -3.71
C VAL A 183 27.36 -13.32 -4.69
N ILE A 184 26.31 -14.04 -4.29
CA ILE A 184 25.05 -14.11 -5.03
C ILE A 184 24.39 -12.73 -4.92
N ALA A 185 24.66 -11.86 -5.89
CA ALA A 185 23.92 -10.60 -6.02
C ALA A 185 22.50 -10.94 -6.47
N GLY A 186 21.53 -10.87 -5.56
CA GLY A 186 20.12 -11.07 -5.91
C GLY A 186 19.70 -10.15 -7.05
N SER A 187 18.94 -10.69 -8.00
CA SER A 187 18.33 -9.90 -9.07
C SER A 187 17.07 -9.21 -8.54
N VAL A 188 16.86 -7.97 -8.96
CA VAL A 188 15.62 -7.25 -8.71
C VAL A 188 14.52 -7.92 -9.53
N LEU A 189 13.51 -8.48 -8.86
CA LEU A 189 12.36 -9.12 -9.50
C LEU A 189 11.26 -8.10 -9.80
N ARG A 190 11.04 -7.17 -8.88
CA ARG A 190 10.07 -6.10 -9.01
C ARG A 190 10.58 -4.88 -8.27
N CYS A 191 10.55 -3.73 -8.93
CA CYS A 191 10.80 -2.43 -8.34
C CYS A 191 9.70 -1.50 -8.83
N ASP A 192 8.87 -1.02 -7.92
CA ASP A 192 7.89 0.01 -8.22
C ASP A 192 7.86 1.04 -7.10
N VAL A 193 7.77 2.31 -7.48
CA VAL A 193 7.59 3.42 -6.56
C VAL A 193 6.14 3.86 -6.66
N THR A 194 5.43 3.78 -5.55
CA THR A 194 4.09 4.33 -5.42
C THR A 194 4.19 5.63 -4.65
N GLY A 195 3.97 6.74 -5.35
CA GLY A 195 3.96 8.07 -4.78
C GLY A 195 2.54 8.59 -4.54
N LYS A 196 2.37 9.40 -3.51
CA LYS A 196 1.12 10.08 -3.19
C LYS A 196 1.41 11.54 -2.91
N ILE A 197 0.62 12.42 -3.51
CA ILE A 197 0.68 13.87 -3.27
C ILE A 197 -0.45 14.22 -2.32
N LEU A 198 -0.08 14.49 -1.07
CA LEU A 198 -0.97 14.98 -0.03
C LEU A 198 -0.93 16.50 -0.03
N MET A 199 -2.09 17.12 0.06
CA MET A 199 -2.23 18.57 0.00
C MET A 199 -3.02 19.06 1.20
N LYS A 200 -2.54 20.12 1.85
CA LYS A 200 -3.27 20.84 2.90
C LYS A 200 -3.55 22.24 2.39
N CYS A 201 -4.82 22.53 2.12
CA CYS A 201 -5.25 23.81 1.57
C CYS A 201 -5.99 24.64 2.63
N PHE A 202 -5.44 25.82 2.90
CA PHE A 202 -6.09 26.87 3.69
C PHE A 202 -6.24 28.09 2.78
N LEU A 203 -7.21 28.04 1.87
CA LEU A 203 -7.43 29.08 0.86
C LEU A 203 -8.81 29.69 1.01
N SER A 204 -8.90 31.00 0.79
CA SER A 204 -10.17 31.73 0.81
C SER A 204 -10.89 31.66 -0.56
N GLY A 205 -12.22 31.60 -0.56
CA GLY A 205 -13.06 31.58 -1.75
C GLY A 205 -12.96 30.27 -2.55
N MET A 206 -13.12 30.37 -3.87
CA MET A 206 -13.01 29.26 -4.84
C MET A 206 -11.79 29.45 -5.76
N PRO A 207 -10.58 29.05 -5.32
CA PRO A 207 -9.38 29.15 -6.14
C PRO A 207 -9.28 28.01 -7.18
N ASP A 208 -8.94 28.33 -8.43
CA ASP A 208 -8.50 27.33 -9.43
C ASP A 208 -6.97 27.22 -9.35
N LEU A 209 -6.48 26.07 -8.91
CA LEU A 209 -5.06 25.78 -8.78
C LEU A 209 -4.57 24.99 -10.00
N LYS A 210 -3.34 25.27 -10.42
CA LYS A 210 -2.65 24.54 -11.49
C LYS A 210 -1.33 24.00 -10.96
N LEU A 211 -1.15 22.68 -11.06
CA LEU A 211 0.08 21.99 -10.70
C LEU A 211 0.75 21.46 -11.98
N GLY A 212 1.98 21.90 -12.21
CA GLY A 212 2.86 21.38 -13.25
C GLY A 212 3.83 20.36 -12.66
N LEU A 213 3.90 19.17 -13.25
CA LEU A 213 4.86 18.12 -12.89
C LEU A 213 5.99 18.07 -13.91
N ASN A 214 7.17 17.60 -13.50
CA ASN A 214 8.30 17.35 -14.39
C ASN A 214 8.12 16.04 -15.18
N ASP A 215 6.97 15.92 -15.86
CA ASP A 215 6.66 14.81 -16.77
C ASP A 215 7.35 15.05 -18.13
N LYS A 216 7.85 13.99 -18.74
CA LYS A 216 8.59 14.02 -20.02
C LYS A 216 7.79 14.65 -21.13
N ILE A 217 6.51 14.35 -21.15
CA ILE A 217 5.58 14.86 -22.15
C ILE A 217 5.25 16.35 -21.90
N GLY A 218 5.26 16.80 -20.64
CA GLY A 218 5.01 18.21 -20.28
C GLY A 218 6.20 19.13 -20.61
N LEU A 219 7.42 18.67 -20.31
CA LEU A 219 8.65 19.43 -20.56
C LEU A 219 8.99 19.55 -22.06
N GLU A 220 8.68 18.53 -22.86
CA GLU A 220 8.83 18.60 -24.33
C GLU A 220 7.88 19.63 -24.97
N LYS A 221 6.64 19.75 -24.48
CA LYS A 221 5.72 20.80 -24.94
C LYS A 221 6.15 22.19 -24.46
N GLU A 222 6.61 22.36 -23.23
CA GLU A 222 7.05 23.67 -22.73
C GLU A 222 8.35 24.16 -23.41
N SER A 223 9.27 23.24 -23.73
CA SER A 223 10.51 23.58 -24.45
C SER A 223 10.26 24.00 -25.91
N GLN A 224 9.24 23.45 -26.57
CA GLN A 224 8.79 23.93 -27.89
C GLN A 224 8.15 25.33 -27.84
N LEU A 225 7.45 25.67 -26.75
CA LEU A 225 6.78 26.98 -26.61
C LEU A 225 7.71 28.12 -26.15
N LYS A 226 8.82 27.84 -25.46
CA LYS A 226 9.65 28.89 -24.82
C LYS A 226 11.12 28.95 -25.27
N SER A 227 11.52 28.21 -26.31
CA SER A 227 12.87 28.27 -26.93
C SER A 227 14.03 28.39 -25.92
N ARG A 228 13.92 27.69 -24.79
CA ARG A 228 14.90 27.67 -23.70
C ARG A 228 15.68 26.36 -23.76
N PRO A 229 17.00 26.35 -23.56
CA PRO A 229 17.76 25.10 -23.54
C PRO A 229 17.20 24.15 -22.48
N PRO A 230 17.08 22.85 -22.77
CA PRO A 230 16.50 21.88 -21.83
C PRO A 230 17.35 21.86 -20.57
N LYS A 231 16.75 22.25 -19.43
CA LYS A 231 17.38 22.00 -18.13
C LYS A 231 17.52 20.49 -17.98
N SER A 232 18.71 20.04 -17.59
CA SER A 232 19.06 18.66 -17.26
C SER A 232 18.36 18.17 -15.96
N GLY A 233 17.06 18.42 -15.84
CA GLY A 233 16.23 17.73 -14.86
C GLY A 233 16.04 16.30 -15.32
N LYS A 234 16.24 15.32 -14.43
CA LYS A 234 15.81 13.95 -14.69
C LYS A 234 14.31 13.97 -14.93
N THR A 235 13.92 13.63 -16.14
CA THR A 235 12.53 13.54 -16.55
C THR A 235 11.90 12.30 -15.93
N ILE A 236 10.73 12.45 -15.31
CA ILE A 236 10.03 11.35 -14.65
C ILE A 236 8.97 10.85 -15.60
N GLU A 237 9.03 9.57 -15.95
CA GLU A 237 7.96 8.90 -16.69
C GLU A 237 7.00 8.30 -15.67
N LEU A 238 5.75 8.76 -15.70
CA LEU A 238 4.69 8.29 -14.81
C LEU A 238 3.90 7.20 -15.55
N ASP A 239 3.85 5.98 -15.00
CA ASP A 239 3.15 4.86 -15.64
C ASP A 239 1.63 4.99 -15.47
N ASP A 240 1.20 5.07 -14.21
CA ASP A 240 -0.20 5.17 -13.83
C ASP A 240 -0.37 6.38 -12.91
N VAL A 241 -1.39 7.19 -13.18
CA VAL A 241 -1.77 8.31 -12.32
C VAL A 241 -3.25 8.22 -11.99
N THR A 242 -3.57 8.24 -10.70
CA THR A 242 -4.94 8.34 -10.19
C THR A 242 -5.14 9.70 -9.57
N PHE A 243 -6.17 10.42 -10.01
CA PHE A 243 -6.47 11.76 -9.52
C PHE A 243 -7.66 11.77 -8.56
N HIS A 244 -7.69 12.78 -7.70
CA HIS A 244 -8.88 13.15 -6.97
C HIS A 244 -9.97 13.67 -7.91
N GLN A 245 -11.23 13.55 -7.52
CA GLN A 245 -12.39 14.02 -8.29
C GLN A 245 -12.36 15.53 -8.60
N CYS A 246 -11.55 16.30 -7.87
CA CYS A 246 -11.41 17.73 -8.08
C CYS A 246 -10.59 18.12 -9.32
N VAL A 247 -9.90 17.15 -9.92
CA VAL A 247 -9.02 17.37 -11.07
C VAL A 247 -9.80 17.28 -12.37
N ASN A 248 -9.60 18.27 -13.24
CA ASN A 248 -10.15 18.25 -14.58
C ASN A 248 -9.30 17.35 -15.51
N LEU A 249 -9.77 16.11 -15.71
CA LEU A 249 -9.10 15.12 -16.56
C LEU A 249 -8.99 15.56 -18.02
N THR A 250 -9.98 16.31 -18.53
CA THR A 250 -9.97 16.81 -19.92
C THR A 250 -8.83 17.78 -20.15
N ARG A 251 -8.64 18.75 -19.25
CA ARG A 251 -7.52 19.71 -19.31
C ARG A 251 -6.18 19.02 -19.12
N PHE A 252 -6.11 18.04 -18.21
CA PHE A 252 -4.89 17.25 -18.01
C PHE A 252 -4.47 16.49 -19.28
N ASN A 253 -5.41 15.93 -20.04
CA ASN A 253 -5.07 15.20 -21.26
C ASN A 253 -4.49 16.11 -22.36
N SER A 254 -5.02 17.33 -22.51
CA SER A 254 -4.56 18.30 -23.51
C SER A 254 -3.25 18.99 -23.12
N GLU A 255 -3.21 19.57 -21.92
CA GLU A 255 -2.14 20.48 -21.46
C GLU A 255 -1.11 19.79 -20.55
N LYS A 256 -1.35 18.55 -20.11
CA LYS A 256 -0.54 17.85 -19.08
C LYS A 256 -0.36 18.66 -17.79
N THR A 257 -1.25 19.61 -17.55
CA THR A 257 -1.30 20.43 -16.34
C THR A 257 -2.49 19.99 -15.49
N VAL A 258 -2.24 19.75 -14.21
CA VAL A 258 -3.28 19.34 -13.26
C VAL A 258 -4.00 20.60 -12.78
N SER A 259 -5.16 20.92 -13.38
CA SER A 259 -6.03 22.04 -12.97
C SER A 259 -7.16 21.50 -12.09
N PHE A 260 -7.35 22.12 -10.91
CA PHE A 260 -8.32 21.67 -9.91
C PHE A 260 -8.71 22.77 -8.93
N VAL A 261 -9.93 22.66 -8.41
CA VAL A 261 -10.37 23.45 -7.24
C VAL A 261 -10.18 22.59 -6.00
N PRO A 262 -9.22 22.87 -5.10
CA PRO A 262 -8.92 22.00 -3.96
C PRO A 262 -10.07 21.94 -2.95
N PRO A 263 -10.39 20.75 -2.41
CA PRO A 263 -11.11 20.65 -1.15
C PRO A 263 -10.42 21.44 -0.02
N ASP A 264 -11.21 21.79 0.99
CA ASP A 264 -10.71 22.49 2.16
C ASP A 264 -10.02 21.51 3.13
N GLY A 265 -8.88 21.90 3.71
CA GLY A 265 -8.13 21.06 4.64
C GLY A 265 -7.20 20.05 3.96
N GLU A 266 -7.04 18.88 4.57
CA GLU A 266 -6.13 17.81 4.13
C GLU A 266 -6.83 16.83 3.20
N PHE A 267 -6.28 16.66 1.99
CA PHE A 267 -6.78 15.67 1.04
C PHE A 267 -5.64 15.11 0.18
N GLU A 268 -5.91 13.97 -0.45
CA GLU A 268 -5.00 13.32 -1.39
C GLU A 268 -5.31 13.79 -2.81
N LEU A 269 -4.40 14.54 -3.43
CA LEU A 269 -4.61 15.14 -4.75
C LEU A 269 -4.44 14.12 -5.88
N MET A 270 -3.35 13.34 -5.81
CA MET A 270 -3.05 12.30 -6.79
C MET A 270 -2.17 11.21 -6.20
N LYS A 271 -2.29 10.01 -6.76
CA LYS A 271 -1.30 8.94 -6.62
C LYS A 271 -0.69 8.69 -7.98
N TYR A 272 0.59 8.38 -7.96
CA TYR A 272 1.32 7.99 -9.16
C TYR A 272 2.12 6.72 -8.89
N ARG A 273 2.37 5.97 -9.96
CA ARG A 273 3.23 4.81 -9.96
C ARG A 273 4.34 4.99 -10.98
N ILE A 274 5.56 4.66 -10.58
CA ILE A 274 6.75 4.67 -11.44
C ILE A 274 7.42 3.31 -11.33
N THR A 275 7.69 2.68 -12.46
CA THR A 275 8.41 1.40 -12.56
C THR A 275 9.79 1.57 -13.22
N GLU A 276 9.99 2.61 -14.02
CA GLU A 276 11.23 2.87 -14.73
C GLU A 276 12.09 3.97 -14.08
N GLY A 277 13.41 3.90 -14.24
CA GLY A 277 14.33 4.94 -13.77
C GLY A 277 14.56 5.02 -12.25
N VAL A 278 14.09 4.03 -11.48
CA VAL A 278 14.22 3.99 -10.01
C VAL A 278 15.65 3.61 -9.60
N ASN A 279 16.33 4.52 -8.89
CA ASN A 279 17.61 4.22 -8.24
C ASN A 279 17.33 3.65 -6.84
N LEU A 280 17.78 2.42 -6.58
CA LEU A 280 17.57 1.78 -5.29
C LEU A 280 18.40 2.47 -4.20
N PRO A 281 17.78 2.93 -3.09
CA PRO A 281 18.51 3.63 -2.03
C PRO A 281 19.42 2.69 -1.23
N PHE A 282 19.04 1.41 -1.15
CA PHE A 282 19.77 0.39 -0.39
C PHE A 282 19.99 -0.86 -1.25
N ARG A 283 21.15 -1.47 -1.07
CA ARG A 283 21.50 -2.78 -1.60
C ARG A 283 21.80 -3.71 -0.42
N VAL A 284 20.88 -4.62 -0.15
CA VAL A 284 21.01 -5.61 0.92
C VAL A 284 21.63 -6.87 0.34
N LEU A 285 22.71 -7.36 0.95
CA LEU A 285 23.45 -8.56 0.56
C LEU A 285 23.40 -9.55 1.73
N PRO A 286 22.35 -10.38 1.83
CA PRO A 286 22.26 -11.41 2.86
C PRO A 286 23.02 -12.66 2.41
N THR A 287 23.82 -13.21 3.32
CA THR A 287 24.53 -14.48 3.19
C THR A 287 24.14 -15.34 4.38
N ILE A 288 23.32 -16.36 4.12
CA ILE A 288 22.85 -17.29 5.14
C ILE A 288 23.52 -18.63 4.88
N LYS A 289 24.29 -19.12 5.85
CA LYS A 289 24.97 -20.42 5.80
C LYS A 289 24.45 -21.29 6.93
N GLU A 290 23.96 -22.49 6.59
CA GLU A 290 23.56 -23.49 7.58
C GLU A 290 24.79 -24.38 7.86
N LEU A 291 25.32 -24.30 9.08
CA LEU A 291 26.49 -25.05 9.53
C LEU A 291 26.00 -26.30 10.28
N GLY A 292 25.62 -27.33 9.52
CA GLY A 292 25.08 -28.58 10.07
C GLY A 292 23.63 -28.45 10.53
N ARG A 293 23.25 -29.20 11.57
CA ARG A 293 21.86 -29.25 12.10
C ARG A 293 21.60 -28.31 13.28
N THR A 294 22.64 -27.81 13.91
CA THR A 294 22.57 -27.11 15.20
C THR A 294 23.04 -25.66 15.12
N ARG A 295 23.64 -25.23 14.01
CA ARG A 295 24.19 -23.89 13.87
C ARG A 295 23.87 -23.30 12.52
N MET A 296 23.62 -22.00 12.54
CA MET A 296 23.31 -21.22 11.36
C MET A 296 23.99 -19.86 11.49
N GLU A 297 24.74 -19.49 10.47
CA GLU A 297 25.45 -18.22 10.39
C GLU A 297 24.72 -17.28 9.42
N VAL A 298 24.34 -16.12 9.93
CA VAL A 298 23.60 -15.09 9.19
C VAL A 298 24.47 -13.85 9.09
N ASN A 299 25.01 -13.61 7.90
CA ASN A 299 25.79 -12.43 7.58
C ASN A 299 25.01 -11.52 6.63
N VAL A 300 24.64 -10.32 7.08
CA VAL A 300 23.91 -9.34 6.25
C VAL A 300 24.74 -8.08 6.11
N LYS A 301 25.07 -7.73 4.87
CA LYS A 301 25.71 -6.45 4.55
C LYS A 301 24.69 -5.54 3.90
N VAL A 302 24.59 -4.30 4.35
CA VAL A 302 23.68 -3.31 3.75
C VAL A 302 24.49 -2.16 3.23
N LYS A 303 24.47 -1.97 1.92
CA LYS A 303 25.12 -0.84 1.25
C LYS A 303 24.10 0.23 0.95
N SER A 304 24.34 1.45 1.43
CA SER A 304 23.59 2.64 0.99
C SER A 304 24.14 3.16 -0.33
N VAL A 305 23.25 3.49 -1.26
CA VAL A 305 23.59 3.98 -2.62
C VAL A 305 23.11 5.43 -2.82
N PHE A 306 22.62 6.07 -1.77
CA PHE A 306 22.28 7.50 -1.79
C PHE A 306 23.50 8.39 -1.47
N GLY A 307 23.42 9.68 -1.83
CA GLY A 307 24.52 10.63 -1.68
C GLY A 307 24.97 10.81 -0.23
N ALA A 308 26.27 11.04 -0.01
CA ALA A 308 26.88 11.13 1.33
C ALA A 308 26.30 12.25 2.23
N LYS A 309 25.66 13.27 1.64
CA LYS A 309 24.96 14.34 2.37
C LYS A 309 23.60 13.91 2.93
N MET A 310 23.00 12.86 2.37
CA MET A 310 21.72 12.33 2.81
C MET A 310 21.93 11.26 3.89
N PHE A 311 20.95 11.14 4.77
CA PHE A 311 20.90 10.11 5.79
C PHE A 311 19.48 9.54 5.85
N ALA A 312 19.37 8.21 6.00
CA ALA A 312 18.10 7.58 6.29
C ALA A 312 17.90 7.49 7.80
N LEU A 313 16.66 7.67 8.26
CA LEU A 313 16.28 7.62 9.65
C LEU A 313 15.53 6.33 9.96
N GLY A 314 15.70 5.85 11.20
CA GLY A 314 14.88 4.76 11.73
C GLY A 314 14.93 3.48 10.91
N VAL A 315 16.08 3.14 10.33
CA VAL A 315 16.23 1.93 9.52
C VAL A 315 16.09 0.70 10.41
N VAL A 316 15.10 -0.15 10.11
CA VAL A 316 14.83 -1.40 10.82
C VAL A 316 14.85 -2.55 9.82
N ILE A 317 15.82 -3.46 10.00
CA ILE A 317 15.97 -4.65 9.18
C ILE A 317 15.49 -5.85 9.99
N LYS A 318 14.50 -6.57 9.47
CA LYS A 318 13.91 -7.76 10.08
C LYS A 318 14.36 -8.97 9.28
N ILE A 319 15.19 -9.80 9.90
CA ILE A 319 15.72 -11.02 9.30
C ILE A 319 15.01 -12.19 9.97
N PRO A 320 14.16 -12.93 9.24
CA PRO A 320 13.47 -14.08 9.79
C PRO A 320 14.47 -15.19 10.09
N VAL A 321 14.27 -15.85 11.24
CA VAL A 321 15.05 -17.01 11.67
C VAL A 321 14.12 -18.19 11.95
N PRO A 322 14.63 -19.43 11.95
CA PRO A 322 13.81 -20.58 12.31
C PRO A 322 13.23 -20.46 13.73
N LYS A 323 12.02 -20.98 13.93
CA LYS A 323 11.36 -21.03 15.25
C LYS A 323 12.15 -21.81 16.31
N GLN A 324 12.99 -22.74 15.88
CA GLN A 324 13.79 -23.62 16.75
C GLN A 324 15.08 -22.94 17.24
N THR A 325 15.08 -21.62 17.40
CA THR A 325 16.26 -20.85 17.81
C THR A 325 16.43 -20.90 19.34
N ALA A 326 17.54 -21.45 19.84
CA ALA A 326 17.86 -21.46 21.27
C ALA A 326 18.59 -20.20 21.72
N LYS A 327 19.65 -19.84 21.00
CA LYS A 327 20.56 -18.75 21.36
C LYS A 327 21.02 -18.02 20.12
N THR A 328 21.17 -16.71 20.24
CA THR A 328 21.63 -15.84 19.15
C THR A 328 22.79 -14.98 19.65
N SER A 329 23.94 -15.07 19.01
CA SER A 329 25.04 -14.12 19.18
C SER A 329 25.00 -13.08 18.05
N PHE A 330 25.40 -11.84 18.33
CA PHE A 330 25.39 -10.75 17.36
C PHE A 330 26.70 -9.98 17.39
N GLN A 331 27.23 -9.68 16.20
CA GLN A 331 28.27 -8.69 15.98
C GLN A 331 27.74 -7.68 14.96
N VAL A 332 27.70 -6.42 15.36
CA VAL A 332 27.21 -5.31 14.52
C VAL A 332 28.28 -4.24 14.39
N THR A 333 28.47 -3.74 13.17
CA THR A 333 29.34 -2.58 12.93
C THR A 333 28.67 -1.28 13.38
N SER A 334 27.35 -1.19 13.22
CA SER A 334 26.56 0.01 13.55
C SER A 334 25.13 -0.38 13.94
N GLY A 335 24.53 0.39 14.85
CA GLY A 335 23.18 0.14 15.35
C GLY A 335 23.12 -0.89 16.47
N ARG A 336 21.91 -1.42 16.71
CA ARG A 336 21.63 -2.43 17.74
C ARG A 336 20.84 -3.58 17.15
N ALA A 337 21.29 -4.81 17.36
CA ALA A 337 20.56 -6.02 16.99
C ALA A 337 19.92 -6.67 18.21
N LYS A 338 18.69 -7.15 18.07
CA LYS A 338 17.98 -7.90 19.11
C LYS A 338 17.14 -9.00 18.47
N TYR A 339 17.15 -10.19 19.06
CA TYR A 339 16.20 -11.24 18.73
C TYR A 339 14.83 -10.95 19.35
N GLN A 340 13.77 -11.01 18.55
CA GLN A 340 12.39 -11.00 19.02
C GLN A 340 11.75 -12.38 18.76
N ALA A 341 11.54 -13.14 19.83
CA ALA A 341 10.90 -14.46 19.78
C ALA A 341 9.42 -14.39 19.33
N ALA A 342 8.70 -13.30 19.63
CA ALA A 342 7.29 -13.15 19.26
C ALA A 342 7.03 -13.16 17.74
N ILE A 343 8.02 -12.74 16.96
CA ILE A 343 7.94 -12.66 15.48
C ILE A 343 8.97 -13.56 14.80
N ASP A 344 9.68 -14.41 15.55
CA ASP A 344 10.75 -15.28 15.04
C ASP A 344 11.77 -14.54 14.14
N CYS A 345 12.11 -13.29 14.49
CA CYS A 345 12.99 -12.44 13.68
C CYS A 345 14.13 -11.82 14.50
N LEU A 346 15.29 -11.73 13.86
CA LEU A 346 16.38 -10.85 14.29
C LEU A 346 16.08 -9.45 13.78
N VAL A 347 15.98 -8.50 14.70
CA VAL A 347 15.68 -7.11 14.39
C VAL A 347 16.92 -6.27 14.59
N TRP A 348 17.43 -5.72 13.50
CA TRP A 348 18.58 -4.82 13.49
C TRP A 348 18.10 -3.39 13.26
N LYS A 349 18.30 -2.53 14.27
CA LYS A 349 17.86 -1.14 14.28
C LYS A 349 19.03 -0.18 14.18
N ILE A 350 19.00 0.71 13.19
CA ILE A 350 19.98 1.78 12.98
C ILE A 350 19.22 3.11 13.01
N ARG A 351 19.52 3.97 14.00
CA ARG A 351 18.81 5.25 14.16
C ARG A 351 19.08 6.22 13.01
N LYS A 352 20.32 6.29 12.56
CA LYS A 352 20.79 7.18 11.50
C LYS A 352 21.75 6.40 10.61
N PHE A 353 21.40 6.27 9.34
CA PHE A 353 22.19 5.54 8.35
C PHE A 353 22.78 6.55 7.34
N PRO A 354 24.09 6.83 7.40
CA PRO A 354 24.74 7.76 6.47
C PRO A 354 24.87 7.16 5.07
N GLY A 355 24.75 8.00 4.03
CA GLY A 355 24.92 7.58 2.63
C GLY A 355 26.34 7.12 2.31
N GLN A 356 26.48 6.28 1.28
CA GLN A 356 27.74 5.66 0.83
C GLN A 356 28.46 4.82 1.90
N THR A 357 27.75 4.36 2.92
CA THR A 357 28.29 3.44 3.95
C THR A 357 27.76 2.02 3.80
N GLU A 358 28.53 1.07 4.37
CA GLU A 358 28.29 -0.38 4.30
C GLU A 358 28.37 -1.06 5.69
N PRO A 359 27.42 -0.78 6.61
CA PRO A 359 27.36 -1.52 7.87
C PRO A 359 27.05 -3.00 7.65
N THR A 360 27.62 -3.84 8.51
CA THR A 360 27.41 -5.29 8.49
C THR A 360 26.86 -5.81 9.81
N LEU A 361 26.04 -6.85 9.72
CA LEU A 361 25.52 -7.65 10.82
C LEU A 361 25.96 -9.10 10.62
N SER A 362 26.65 -9.66 11.61
CA SER A 362 27.00 -11.07 11.67
C SER A 362 26.31 -11.67 12.89
N ALA A 363 25.49 -12.69 12.69
CA ALA A 363 24.77 -13.36 13.76
C ALA A 363 25.00 -14.88 13.69
N GLU A 364 25.34 -15.49 14.82
CA GLU A 364 25.37 -16.94 14.97
C GLU A 364 24.10 -17.36 15.70
N VAL A 365 23.32 -18.23 15.06
CA VAL A 365 22.06 -18.74 15.55
C VAL A 365 22.25 -20.22 15.88
N GLU A 366 22.12 -20.56 17.16
CA GLU A 366 22.14 -21.94 17.62
C GLU A 366 20.71 -22.50 17.59
N LEU A 367 20.53 -23.59 16.85
CA LEU A 367 19.26 -24.28 16.67
C LEU A 367 19.16 -25.47 17.62
N ILE A 368 17.97 -25.69 18.15
CA ILE A 368 17.65 -26.89 18.94
C ILE A 368 17.49 -28.06 17.98
N SER A 369 18.27 -29.13 18.19
CA SER A 369 18.14 -30.35 17.40
C SER A 369 16.86 -31.10 17.80
N THR A 370 15.75 -30.81 17.14
CA THR A 370 14.53 -31.63 17.27
C THR A 370 14.46 -32.64 16.14
N MET A 371 14.34 -33.93 16.47
CA MET A 371 14.23 -35.07 15.54
C MET A 371 12.95 -35.05 14.67
N ALA A 372 12.07 -34.05 14.79
CA ALA A 372 10.67 -34.17 14.41
C ALA A 372 10.28 -33.63 13.03
N GLU A 373 11.06 -32.77 12.35
CA GLU A 373 10.60 -32.22 11.06
C GLU A 373 11.70 -32.19 9.98
N LYS A 374 11.56 -33.07 8.98
CA LYS A 374 12.31 -33.07 7.71
C LYS A 374 11.95 -31.89 6.78
N LYS A 375 11.20 -30.90 7.25
CA LYS A 375 10.75 -29.78 6.41
C LYS A 375 11.88 -28.75 6.33
N SER A 376 12.44 -28.58 5.14
CA SER A 376 13.40 -27.51 4.88
C SER A 376 12.77 -26.19 5.27
N TRP A 377 13.50 -25.40 6.08
CA TRP A 377 13.01 -24.12 6.56
C TRP A 377 12.65 -23.23 5.36
N THR A 378 11.39 -22.83 5.28
CA THR A 378 10.89 -21.92 4.26
C THR A 378 11.38 -20.53 4.64
N ARG A 379 12.47 -20.09 4.00
CA ARG A 379 13.14 -18.81 4.26
C ARG A 379 12.20 -17.65 3.90
N PRO A 380 11.57 -16.98 4.87
CA PRO A 380 10.74 -15.83 4.56
C PRO A 380 11.64 -14.70 4.05
N PRO A 381 11.12 -13.75 3.25
CA PRO A 381 11.92 -12.64 2.75
C PRO A 381 12.38 -11.74 3.91
N ILE A 382 13.59 -11.21 3.78
CA ILE A 382 14.09 -10.17 4.69
C ILE A 382 13.30 -8.89 4.42
N GLN A 383 12.81 -8.26 5.48
CA GLN A 383 12.09 -6.99 5.40
C GLN A 383 12.98 -5.86 5.90
N MET A 384 12.89 -4.71 5.25
CA MET A 384 13.61 -3.51 5.66
C MET A 384 12.65 -2.32 5.61
N GLU A 385 12.53 -1.66 6.75
CA GLU A 385 11.75 -0.44 6.93
C GLU A 385 12.74 0.72 7.07
N PHE A 386 12.47 1.83 6.40
CA PHE A 386 13.31 3.03 6.44
C PHE A 386 12.46 4.27 6.17
N GLN A 387 12.95 5.42 6.61
CA GLN A 387 12.34 6.73 6.35
C GLN A 387 13.40 7.73 5.87
#